data_AF-A0AAU2FDQ1-F1
#
_entry.id   AF-A0AAU2FDQ1-F1
#
_cell.length_a   1.000
_cell.length_b   1.000
_cell.length_c   1.000
_cell.angle_alpha   90.00
_cell.angle_beta   90.00
_cell.angle_gamma   90.00
#
_symmetry.space_group_name_H-M   'P 1'
#
loop_
_entity.id
_entity.type
_entity.pdbx_description
1 polymer ?
#
loop_
_entity_poly.entity_id
_entity_poly.type
_entity_poly.pdbx_seq_one_letter_code
_entity_poly.pdbx_strand_id
1 'polypeptide(L)' 'MSHPVPPTWASVRPVERLADTPAVRRDGHWWLVSPTGSLPASDAAFTSELDCFAADLAAANRAVAHLNSGRGPVGEVSR' A
#
# COMPACT_ATOMS: atom_id res chain seq x y z
N MET A 1 -17.39 18.41 -12.45
CA MET A 1 -16.62 17.61 -11.49
C MET A 1 -15.54 16.90 -12.29
N SER A 2 -14.26 17.16 -12.02
CA SER A 2 -13.18 16.46 -12.72
C SER A 2 -13.22 14.99 -12.36
N HIS A 3 -13.26 14.12 -13.37
CA HIS A 3 -13.22 12.67 -13.16
C HIS A 3 -11.78 12.30 -12.75
N PRO A 4 -11.59 11.48 -11.70
CA PRO A 4 -10.26 11.04 -11.33
C PRO A 4 -9.64 10.25 -12.48
N VAL A 5 -8.37 10.54 -12.80
CA VAL A 5 -7.69 9.92 -13.96
C VAL A 5 -7.34 8.47 -13.61
N PRO A 6 -7.77 7.48 -14.41
CA PRO A 6 -7.46 6.10 -14.14
C PRO A 6 -5.95 5.87 -14.19
N PRO A 7 -5.34 5.19 -13.21
CA PRO A 7 -3.96 4.74 -13.31
C PRO A 7 -3.85 3.75 -14.48
N THR A 8 -2.68 3.67 -15.10
CA THR A 8 -2.35 2.58 -16.03
C THR A 8 -1.40 1.62 -15.33
N TRP A 9 -1.40 0.34 -15.71
CA TRP A 9 -0.48 -0.66 -15.14
C TRP A 9 0.98 -0.19 -15.10
N ALA A 10 1.46 0.45 -16.17
CA ALA A 10 2.82 0.98 -16.27
C ALA A 10 3.08 2.22 -15.39
N SER A 11 2.03 2.93 -14.97
CA SER A 11 2.12 4.14 -14.15
C SER A 11 2.05 3.85 -12.64
N VAL A 12 1.69 2.63 -12.24
CA VAL A 12 1.54 2.26 -10.83
C VAL A 12 2.91 2.11 -10.18
N ARG A 13 3.16 2.88 -9.12
CA ARG A 13 4.36 2.73 -8.29
C ARG A 13 4.13 1.62 -7.26
N PRO A 14 5.17 0.87 -6.86
CA PRO A 14 5.04 -0.16 -5.82
C PRO A 14 4.40 0.36 -4.52
N VAL A 15 4.72 1.59 -4.11
CA VAL A 15 4.15 2.22 -2.90
C VAL A 15 2.65 2.52 -3.00
N GLU A 16 2.11 2.64 -4.21
CA GLU A 16 0.67 2.85 -4.40
C GLU A 16 -0.10 1.53 -4.35
N ARG A 17 0.58 0.39 -4.50
CA ARG A 17 -0.03 -0.94 -4.43
C ARG A 17 -0.16 -1.38 -2.99
N LEU A 18 -1.33 -1.88 -2.68
CA LEU A 18 -1.60 -2.48 -1.38
C LEU A 18 -0.99 -3.88 -1.35
N ALA A 19 0.16 -4.05 -0.69
CA ALA A 19 0.86 -5.35 -0.54
C ALA A 19 1.02 -6.13 -1.87
N ASP A 20 1.48 -5.48 -2.93
CA ASP A 20 1.64 -6.06 -4.27
C ASP A 20 0.35 -6.64 -4.91
N THR A 21 -0.82 -6.33 -4.34
CA THR A 21 -2.10 -6.70 -4.94
C THR A 21 -2.44 -5.82 -6.15
N PRO A 22 -3.51 -6.16 -6.90
CA PRO A 22 -4.07 -5.29 -7.94
C PRO A 22 -4.72 -3.99 -7.40
N ALA A 23 -4.91 -3.86 -6.08
CA ALA A 23 -5.54 -2.68 -5.48
C ALA A 23 -4.52 -1.53 -5.34
N VAL A 24 -4.87 -0.38 -5.90
CA VAL A 24 -4.03 0.82 -5.97
C VAL A 24 -4.78 2.01 -5.38
N ARG A 25 -4.16 2.77 -4.49
CA ARG A 25 -4.72 4.03 -3.96
C ARG A 25 -4.08 5.22 -4.68
N ARG A 26 -4.89 6.00 -5.40
CA ARG A 26 -4.44 7.22 -6.12
C ARG A 26 -5.44 8.35 -5.96
N ASP A 27 -4.95 9.53 -5.61
CA ASP A 27 -5.76 10.74 -5.39
C ASP A 27 -6.93 10.50 -4.43
N GLY A 28 -6.72 9.69 -3.38
CA GLY A 28 -7.75 9.33 -2.40
C GLY A 28 -8.77 8.28 -2.87
N HIS A 29 -8.66 7.78 -4.10
CA HIS A 29 -9.56 6.79 -4.67
C HIS A 29 -8.89 5.43 -4.83
N TRP A 30 -9.66 4.36 -4.64
CA TRP A 30 -9.22 2.99 -4.88
C TRP A 30 -9.49 2.58 -6.33
N TRP A 31 -8.50 1.92 -6.93
CA TRP A 31 -8.55 1.37 -8.27
C TRP A 31 -8.13 -0.09 -8.26
N LEU A 32 -8.80 -0.91 -9.06
CA LEU A 32 -8.36 -2.26 -9.40
C LEU A 32 -7.65 -2.19 -10.74
N VAL A 33 -6.35 -2.48 -10.75
CA VAL A 33 -5.51 -2.34 -11.93
C VAL A 33 -5.07 -3.71 -12.43
N SER A 34 -5.30 -3.96 -13.71
CA SER A 34 -4.78 -5.11 -14.43
C SER A 34 -3.96 -4.65 -15.64
N PRO A 35 -3.22 -5.55 -16.30
CA PRO A 35 -2.59 -5.24 -17.58
C PRO A 35 -3.58 -4.81 -18.68
N THR A 36 -4.85 -5.20 -18.57
CA THR A 36 -5.88 -4.90 -19.58
C THR A 36 -6.65 -3.61 -19.30
N GLY A 37 -6.52 -3.03 -18.10
CA GLY A 37 -7.16 -1.76 -17.77
C GLY A 37 -7.28 -1.52 -16.27
N SER A 38 -7.95 -0.42 -15.95
CA SER A 38 -8.21 -0.01 -14.56
C SER A 38 -9.68 0.26 -14.35
N LEU A 39 -10.19 -0.23 -13.23
CA LEU A 39 -11.57 -0.03 -12.82
C LEU A 39 -11.58 0.72 -11.48
N PRO A 40 -12.37 1.80 -11.33
CA PRO A 40 -12.54 2.42 -10.02
C PRO A 40 -13.31 1.46 -9.11
N ALA A 41 -12.84 1.28 -7.87
CA ALA A 41 -13.60 0.57 -6.86
C ALA A 41 -14.71 1.49 -6.36
N SER A 42 -15.95 1.23 -6.79
CA SER A 42 -17.11 2.07 -6.48
C SER A 42 -17.95 1.56 -5.30
N ASP A 43 -17.75 0.32 -4.87
CA ASP A 43 -18.47 -0.26 -3.74
C ASP A 43 -17.91 0.26 -2.41
N ALA A 44 -18.78 0.84 -1.58
CA ALA A 44 -18.39 1.51 -0.34
C ALA A 44 -17.90 0.53 0.74
N ALA A 45 -18.50 -0.66 0.82
CA ALA A 45 -18.06 -1.68 1.79
C ALA A 45 -16.68 -2.21 1.41
N PHE A 46 -16.48 -2.52 0.12
CA PHE A 46 -15.20 -2.98 -0.40
C PHE A 46 -14.08 -1.95 -0.21
N THR A 47 -14.34 -0.67 -0.53
CA THR A 47 -13.33 0.38 -0.33
C THR A 47 -12.99 0.63 1.14
N SER A 48 -13.96 0.45 2.05
CA SER A 48 -13.71 0.52 3.50
C SER A 48 -12.79 -0.62 3.97
N GLU A 49 -12.98 -1.85 3.46
CA GLU A 49 -12.09 -2.97 3.76
C GLU A 49 -10.66 -2.72 3.24
N LEU A 50 -10.51 -2.11 2.05
CA LEU A 50 -9.19 -1.73 1.53
C LEU A 50 -8.51 -0.66 2.41
N ASP A 51 -9.28 0.28 2.96
CA ASP A 51 -8.78 1.27 3.91
C ASP A 51 -8.30 0.63 5.22
N CYS A 52 -9.09 -0.28 5.80
CA CYS A 52 -8.70 -1.06 6.98
C CYS A 52 -7.42 -1.85 6.71
N PHE A 53 -7.36 -2.57 5.59
CA PHE A 53 -6.17 -3.36 5.24
C PHE A 53 -4.92 -2.48 5.04
N ALA A 54 -5.07 -1.31 4.42
CA ALA A 54 -3.98 -0.35 4.29
C ALA A 54 -3.48 0.16 5.66
N ALA A 55 -4.38 0.40 6.60
CA ALA A 55 -4.04 0.82 7.95
C ALA A 55 -3.29 -0.29 8.72
N ASP A 56 -3.76 -1.53 8.63
CA ASP A 56 -3.14 -2.69 9.26
C ASP A 56 -1.76 -2.98 8.67
N LEU A 57 -1.61 -2.92 7.35
CA LEU A 57 -0.32 -3.08 6.68
C LEU A 57 0.67 -1.99 7.10
N ALA A 58 0.22 -0.74 7.20
CA ALA A 58 1.06 0.36 7.70
C ALA A 58 1.48 0.13 9.17
N ALA A 59 0.58 -0.38 10.02
CA ALA A 59 0.89 -0.73 11.39
C ALA A 59 1.92 -1.87 11.48
N ALA A 60 1.75 -2.93 10.67
CA ALA A 60 2.70 -4.03 10.59
C ALA A 60 4.09 -3.57 10.12
N ASN A 61 4.15 -2.76 9.06
CA ASN A 61 5.41 -2.20 8.55
C ASN A 61 6.12 -1.34 9.61
N ARG A 62 5.37 -0.54 10.39
CA ARG A 62 5.93 0.21 11.52
C ARG A 62 6.46 -0.73 12.60
N ALA A 63 5.74 -1.81 12.94
CA ALA A 63 6.19 -2.78 13.93
C ALA A 63 7.50 -3.46 13.50
N VAL A 64 7.59 -3.91 12.24
CA VAL A 64 8.82 -4.49 11.67
C VAL A 64 9.98 -3.49 11.68
N ALA A 65 9.71 -2.23 11.32
CA ALA A 65 10.73 -1.18 11.37
C ALA A 65 11.28 -0.98 12.79
N HIS A 66 10.41 -0.94 13.81
CA HIS A 66 10.84 -0.83 15.21
C HIS A 66 11.72 -2.01 15.66
N LEU A 67 11.36 -3.25 15.27
CA LEU A 67 12.16 -4.44 15.56
C LEU A 67 13.54 -4.37 14.91
N ASN A 68 13.62 -3.89 13.67
CA ASN A 68 14.90 -3.74 12.96
C ASN A 68 15.76 -2.61 13.54
N SER A 69 15.17 -1.49 13.97
CA SER A 69 15.90 -0.39 14.61
C SER A 69 16.46 -0.75 16.00
N GLY A 70 15.82 -1.70 16.71
CA GLY A 70 16.34 -2.23 17.97
C GLY A 70 17.52 -3.21 17.80
N ARG A 71 17.79 -3.67 16.57
CA ARG A 71 18.88 -4.58 16.22
C ARG A 71 20.09 -3.77 15.71
N GLY A 72 20.66 -2.93 16.56
CA GLY A 72 21.99 -2.33 16.32
C GLY A 72 23.09 -3.41 16.25
N PRO A 73 24.29 -3.11 15.69
CA PRO A 73 25.37 -4.09 15.61
C PRO A 73 25.65 -4.62 17.02
N VAL A 74 25.61 -5.94 17.18
CA VAL A 74 26.00 -6.60 18.41
C VAL A 74 27.40 -6.09 18.75
N GLY A 75 27.47 -5.30 19.81
CA GLY A 75 28.70 -4.68 20.25
C GLY A 75 29.78 -5.74 20.38
N GLU A 76 30.94 -5.42 19.82
CA GLU A 76 32.23 -5.96 20.22
C GLU A 76 32.32 -5.94 21.75
N VAL A 77 32.02 -7.07 22.38
CA VAL A 77 32.30 -7.30 23.80
C VAL A 77 33.79 -7.59 23.87
N SER A 78 34.59 -6.53 23.93
CA SER A 78 35.95 -6.62 24.44
C SER A 78 35.90 -6.90 25.95
N ARG A 79 36.33 -8.09 26.33
CA ARG A 79 36.95 -8.38 27.63
C ARG A 79 38.12 -9.34 27.41
#